data_AF-A0AAQ4CT27-F1
#
_entry.id   AF-A0AAQ4CT27-F1
#
_cell.length_a   1.000
_cell.length_b   1.000
_cell.length_c   1.000
_cell.angle_alpha   90.00
_cell.angle_beta   90.00
_cell.angle_gamma   90.00
#
_symmetry.space_group_name_H-M   'P 1'
#
loop_
_entity.id
_entity.type
_entity.pdbx_description
1 polymer ?
#
loop_
_entity_poly.entity_id
_entity_poly.type
_entity_poly.pdbx_seq_one_letter_code
_entity_poly.pdbx_strand_id
1 'polypeptide(L)'
;MGLKNAIKKYNKKVKRKGLAGLDTAIILIAFIITASVLAYVAINMGLFVTQKAKSTINKGEETASTALTLSGSVLYAVNYPTNTRSYWIYFTVSPSSGVSSVELSPATTAISFTASSLGIAYSNIYKYTLLTVSPSEVNGIVYVNGQYLNLADQETSGGQTYVYYPNPYYALLALNYTLGQLYKPSTYSTTKASTPLYIATSTQVSTLLTTMPWLKNDNVFSFTLNISGQLVTYYAYVNQTFAFTYPVAGDPLIGSAIAPAGSVIGVMLLFGPDLGSHVFQYQTITIQISPNIGSPLTLSEYVYQPEGNVTVIG
;
A
#
# COMPACT_ATOMS: atom_id res chain seq x y z
N MET A 1 -49.43 -75.59 51.50
CA MET A 1 -49.25 -74.20 51.01
C MET A 1 -49.19 -74.22 49.48
N GLY A 2 -50.19 -73.66 48.81
CA GLY A 2 -50.51 -73.97 47.41
C GLY A 2 -49.63 -73.31 46.33
N LEU A 3 -49.42 -74.07 45.25
CA LEU A 3 -48.68 -73.70 44.02
C LEU A 3 -49.05 -72.31 43.45
N LYS A 4 -50.32 -71.89 43.58
CA LYS A 4 -50.79 -70.55 43.19
C LYS A 4 -50.08 -69.41 43.93
N ASN A 5 -49.74 -69.58 45.22
CA ASN A 5 -49.03 -68.57 45.99
C ASN A 5 -47.54 -68.50 45.61
N ALA A 6 -46.95 -69.62 45.17
CA ALA A 6 -45.58 -69.66 44.65
C ALA A 6 -45.46 -68.95 43.30
N ILE A 7 -46.38 -69.20 42.37
CA ILE A 7 -46.44 -68.51 41.05
C ILE A 7 -46.66 -67.01 41.22
N LYS A 8 -47.55 -66.59 42.15
CA LYS A 8 -47.80 -65.17 42.44
C LYS A 8 -46.56 -64.46 43.03
N LYS A 9 -45.80 -65.15 43.89
CA LYS A 9 -44.51 -64.65 44.42
C LYS A 9 -43.43 -64.54 43.33
N TYR A 10 -43.35 -65.52 42.44
CA TYR A 10 -42.41 -65.50 41.32
C TYR A 10 -42.70 -64.35 40.35
N ASN A 11 -43.96 -64.20 39.90
CA ASN A 11 -44.36 -63.10 39.02
C ASN A 11 -44.13 -61.72 39.67
N LYS A 12 -44.31 -61.58 40.99
CA LYS A 12 -43.98 -60.35 41.72
C LYS A 12 -42.47 -60.04 41.72
N LYS A 13 -41.62 -61.06 41.84
CA LYS A 13 -40.15 -60.91 41.75
C LYS A 13 -39.71 -60.54 40.32
N VAL A 14 -40.23 -61.23 39.30
CA VAL A 14 -39.93 -60.93 37.90
C VAL A 14 -40.39 -59.52 37.52
N LYS A 15 -41.59 -59.11 37.96
CA LYS A 15 -42.11 -57.75 37.71
C LYS A 15 -41.28 -56.66 38.39
N ARG A 16 -40.78 -56.89 39.62
CA ARG A 16 -39.82 -55.97 40.29
C ARG A 16 -38.47 -55.92 39.58
N LYS A 17 -37.96 -57.05 39.07
CA LYS A 17 -36.71 -57.10 38.31
C LYS A 17 -36.83 -56.39 36.95
N GLY A 18 -37.94 -56.57 36.25
CA GLY A 18 -38.24 -55.87 35.00
C GLY A 18 -38.40 -54.36 35.18
N LEU A 19 -39.05 -53.93 36.27
CA LEU A 19 -39.17 -52.50 36.62
C LEU A 19 -37.81 -51.87 36.94
N ALA A 20 -36.99 -52.54 37.75
CA ALA A 20 -35.63 -52.07 38.04
C ALA A 20 -34.74 -52.01 36.79
N GLY A 21 -34.88 -52.99 35.87
CA GLY A 21 -34.18 -52.99 34.59
C GLY A 21 -34.58 -51.84 33.68
N LEU A 22 -35.88 -51.52 33.64
CA LEU A 22 -36.42 -50.36 32.93
C LEU A 22 -35.89 -49.05 33.50
N ASP A 23 -35.86 -48.90 34.83
CA ASP A 23 -35.34 -47.68 35.48
C ASP A 23 -33.85 -47.48 35.14
N THR A 24 -33.04 -48.54 35.19
CA THR A 24 -31.63 -48.47 34.77
C THR A 24 -31.46 -48.15 33.28
N ALA A 25 -32.35 -48.65 32.41
CA ALA A 25 -32.29 -48.36 30.98
C ALA A 25 -32.61 -46.88 30.67
N ILE A 26 -33.57 -46.28 31.38
CA ILE A 26 -33.87 -44.85 31.25
C ILE A 26 -32.67 -44.00 31.68
N ILE A 27 -32.03 -44.34 32.81
CA ILE A 27 -30.82 -43.64 33.28
C ILE A 27 -29.68 -43.79 32.25
N LEU A 28 -29.51 -44.98 31.67
CA LEU A 28 -28.50 -45.24 30.64
C LEU A 28 -28.72 -44.36 29.40
N ILE A 29 -29.97 -44.26 28.91
CA ILE A 29 -30.30 -43.39 27.76
C ILE A 29 -30.00 -41.93 28.09
N ALA A 30 -30.40 -41.44 29.27
CA ALA A 30 -30.11 -40.07 29.69
C ALA A 30 -28.60 -39.79 29.76
N PHE A 31 -27.81 -40.74 30.25
CA PHE A 31 -26.35 -40.63 30.29
C PHE A 31 -25.72 -40.62 28.88
N ILE A 32 -26.20 -41.46 27.97
CA ILE A 32 -25.73 -41.48 26.57
C ILE A 32 -26.08 -40.16 25.85
N ILE A 33 -27.28 -39.62 26.07
CA ILE A 33 -27.69 -38.34 25.47
C ILE A 33 -26.80 -37.20 25.99
N THR A 34 -26.60 -37.11 27.31
CA THR A 34 -25.74 -36.06 27.91
C THR A 34 -24.28 -36.18 27.44
N ALA A 35 -23.73 -37.40 27.35
CA ALA A 35 -22.41 -37.64 26.79
C ALA A 35 -22.33 -37.25 25.30
N SER A 36 -23.36 -37.54 24.51
CA SER A 36 -23.42 -37.19 23.08
C SER A 36 -23.48 -35.68 22.86
N VAL A 37 -24.28 -34.95 23.66
CA VAL A 37 -24.35 -33.49 23.60
C VAL A 37 -23.02 -32.87 24.01
N LEU A 38 -22.39 -33.36 25.08
CA LEU A 38 -21.07 -32.90 25.50
C LEU A 38 -20.02 -33.13 24.41
N ALA A 39 -20.01 -34.30 23.78
CA ALA A 39 -19.10 -34.61 22.67
C ALA A 39 -19.35 -33.71 21.46
N TYR A 40 -20.61 -33.45 21.09
CA TYR A 40 -20.95 -32.53 20.00
C TYR A 40 -20.44 -31.11 20.26
N VAL A 41 -20.65 -30.60 21.48
CA VAL A 41 -20.15 -29.28 21.87
C VAL A 41 -18.63 -29.24 21.84
N ALA A 42 -17.97 -30.25 22.42
CA ALA A 42 -16.52 -30.36 22.45
C ALA A 42 -15.90 -30.40 21.03
N ILE A 43 -16.48 -31.17 20.12
CA ILE A 43 -16.03 -31.25 18.72
C ILE A 43 -16.22 -29.90 18.03
N ASN A 44 -17.39 -29.28 18.12
CA ASN A 44 -17.64 -28.01 17.44
C ASN A 44 -16.78 -26.87 17.98
N MET A 45 -16.60 -26.79 19.31
CA MET A 45 -15.67 -25.84 19.91
C MET A 45 -14.23 -26.15 19.51
N GLY A 46 -13.83 -27.43 19.46
CA GLY A 46 -12.52 -27.85 18.97
C GLY A 46 -12.27 -27.47 17.51
N LEU A 47 -13.26 -27.64 16.65
CA LEU A 47 -13.21 -27.24 15.24
C LEU A 47 -13.12 -25.71 15.10
N PHE A 48 -13.88 -24.96 15.90
CA PHE A 48 -13.79 -23.50 15.91
C PHE A 48 -12.39 -23.02 16.36
N VAL A 49 -11.84 -23.61 17.43
CA VAL A 49 -10.50 -23.29 17.93
C VAL A 49 -9.43 -23.60 16.88
N THR A 50 -9.51 -24.75 16.22
CA THR A 50 -8.54 -25.13 15.17
C THR A 50 -8.64 -24.24 13.92
N GLN A 51 -9.85 -23.87 13.49
CA GLN A 51 -10.03 -22.89 12.40
C GLN A 51 -9.46 -21.52 12.78
N LYS A 52 -9.71 -21.05 14.00
CA LYS A 52 -9.17 -19.78 14.48
C LYS A 52 -7.65 -19.84 14.59
N ALA A 53 -7.09 -20.94 15.11
CA ALA A 53 -5.65 -21.16 15.19
C ALA A 53 -5.01 -21.15 13.80
N LYS A 54 -5.59 -21.85 12.82
CA LYS A 54 -5.13 -21.84 11.43
C LYS A 54 -5.14 -20.42 10.85
N SER A 55 -6.21 -19.65 11.06
CA SER A 55 -6.28 -18.26 10.60
C SER A 55 -5.22 -17.36 11.25
N THR A 56 -4.98 -17.51 12.56
CA THR A 56 -3.95 -16.74 13.27
C THR A 56 -2.55 -17.13 12.81
N ILE A 57 -2.28 -18.42 12.61
CA ILE A 57 -0.98 -18.91 12.11
C ILE A 57 -0.71 -18.34 10.72
N ASN A 58 -1.67 -18.46 9.79
CA ASN A 58 -1.51 -17.94 8.42
C ASN A 58 -1.29 -16.41 8.42
N LYS A 59 -2.04 -15.65 9.23
CA LYS A 59 -1.83 -14.20 9.35
C LYS A 59 -0.49 -13.84 9.98
N GLY A 60 -0.04 -14.64 10.95
CA GLY A 60 1.27 -14.47 11.59
C GLY A 60 2.41 -14.74 10.61
N GLU A 61 2.30 -15.79 9.82
CA GLU A 61 3.22 -16.12 8.72
C GLU A 61 3.25 -15.00 7.68
N GLU A 62 2.09 -14.53 7.24
CA GLU A 62 1.97 -13.44 6.27
C GLU A 62 2.61 -12.15 6.81
N THR A 63 2.33 -11.78 8.06
CA THR A 63 2.91 -10.59 8.70
C THR A 63 4.43 -10.70 8.87
N ALA A 64 4.95 -11.88 9.20
CA ALA A 64 6.39 -12.12 9.28
C ALA A 64 7.06 -12.08 7.90
N SER A 65 6.30 -12.42 6.86
CA SER A 65 6.76 -12.53 5.48
C SER A 65 6.45 -11.30 4.64
N THR A 66 6.07 -10.16 5.23
CA THR A 66 5.78 -8.91 4.50
C THR A 66 6.54 -7.72 5.08
N ALA A 67 7.87 -7.81 5.10
CA ALA A 67 8.75 -6.72 5.50
C ALA A 67 9.31 -5.97 4.28
N LEU A 68 9.48 -4.65 4.43
CA LEU A 68 10.16 -3.78 3.47
C LEU A 68 11.48 -3.30 4.06
N THR A 69 12.47 -3.10 3.19
CA THR A 69 13.76 -2.50 3.50
C THR A 69 14.04 -1.32 2.59
N LEU A 70 14.74 -0.31 3.09
CA LEU A 70 15.30 0.75 2.25
C LEU A 70 16.31 0.15 1.29
N SER A 71 16.19 0.50 0.01
CA SER A 71 17.13 0.15 -1.04
C SER A 71 17.72 1.45 -1.57
N GLY A 72 19.03 1.65 -1.43
CA GLY A 72 19.69 2.90 -1.82
C GLY A 72 19.49 4.07 -0.85
N SER A 73 19.77 5.28 -1.33
CA SER A 73 19.79 6.50 -0.53
C SER A 73 18.48 7.27 -0.59
N VAL A 74 18.23 8.10 0.43
CA VAL A 74 17.11 9.04 0.45
C VAL A 74 17.57 10.36 -0.15
N LEU A 75 16.89 10.81 -1.21
CA LEU A 75 17.13 12.08 -1.87
C LEU A 75 16.07 13.09 -1.46
N TYR A 76 16.50 14.32 -1.21
CA TYR A 76 15.64 15.42 -0.81
C TYR A 76 15.97 16.67 -1.62
N ALA A 77 14.94 17.37 -2.10
CA ALA A 77 15.11 18.57 -2.90
C ALA A 77 14.45 19.81 -2.30
N VAL A 78 15.20 20.90 -2.35
CA VAL A 78 14.83 22.24 -1.89
C VAL A 78 15.46 23.28 -2.80
N ASN A 79 15.02 24.52 -2.70
CA ASN A 79 15.70 25.63 -3.36
C ASN A 79 16.38 26.56 -2.34
N TYR A 80 17.31 26.02 -1.57
CA TYR A 80 18.08 26.83 -0.64
C TYR A 80 19.27 27.51 -1.35
N PRO A 81 19.56 28.82 -1.13
CA PRO A 81 18.89 29.76 -0.21
C PRO A 81 17.79 30.62 -0.86
N THR A 82 17.50 30.47 -2.17
CA THR A 82 16.67 31.45 -2.91
C THR A 82 15.17 31.31 -2.66
N ASN A 83 14.67 30.11 -2.38
CA ASN A 83 13.29 29.78 -2.06
C ASN A 83 13.24 28.63 -1.05
N THR A 84 12.87 28.95 0.19
CA THR A 84 12.92 28.05 1.36
C THR A 84 11.80 27.00 1.39
N ARG A 85 11.47 26.39 0.24
CA ARG A 85 10.44 25.36 0.11
C ARG A 85 11.06 23.98 -0.14
N SER A 86 10.54 22.99 0.56
CA SER A 86 10.74 21.57 0.25
C SER A 86 9.87 21.19 -0.95
N TYR A 87 10.46 20.54 -1.95
CA TYR A 87 9.75 20.18 -3.18
C TYR A 87 9.32 18.72 -3.17
N TRP A 88 10.28 17.82 -2.93
CA TRP A 88 10.02 16.40 -2.92
C TRP A 88 11.10 15.64 -2.12
N ILE A 89 10.73 14.45 -1.69
CA ILE A 89 11.64 13.42 -1.17
C ILE A 89 11.46 12.18 -2.03
N TYR A 90 12.55 11.51 -2.35
CA TYR A 90 12.56 10.27 -3.11
C TYR A 90 13.47 9.25 -2.45
N PHE A 91 13.07 8.00 -2.43
CA PHE A 91 13.89 6.87 -2.00
C PHE A 91 13.36 5.60 -2.68
N THR A 92 14.15 4.52 -2.66
CA THR A 92 13.65 3.22 -3.14
C THR A 92 13.53 2.22 -2.00
N VAL A 93 12.58 1.30 -2.13
CA VAL A 93 12.35 0.23 -1.17
C VAL A 93 12.29 -1.09 -1.89
N SER A 94 12.66 -2.15 -1.20
CA SER A 94 12.58 -3.51 -1.69
C SER A 94 11.96 -4.39 -0.61
N PRO A 95 11.18 -5.42 -0.98
CA PRO A 95 10.84 -6.48 -0.03
C PRO A 95 12.10 -7.06 0.60
N SER A 96 12.08 -7.25 1.92
CA SER A 96 13.23 -7.77 2.66
C SER A 96 13.62 -9.17 2.16
N SER A 97 14.87 -9.57 2.35
CA SER A 97 15.30 -10.93 2.01
C SER A 97 14.43 -11.98 2.70
N GLY A 98 13.92 -12.96 1.94
CA GLY A 98 13.03 -14.02 2.43
C GLY A 98 11.54 -13.69 2.40
N VAL A 99 11.16 -12.46 2.04
CA VAL A 99 9.77 -12.06 1.77
C VAL A 99 9.38 -12.45 0.36
N SER A 100 8.24 -13.11 0.18
CA SER A 100 7.74 -13.47 -1.16
C SER A 100 7.21 -12.27 -1.92
N SER A 101 6.45 -11.39 -1.25
CA SER A 101 5.87 -10.19 -1.84
C SER A 101 5.31 -9.24 -0.79
N VAL A 102 5.18 -7.95 -1.11
CA VAL A 102 4.49 -6.94 -0.29
C VAL A 102 3.41 -6.25 -1.10
N GLU A 103 2.21 -6.15 -0.54
CA GLU A 103 1.12 -5.37 -1.11
C GLU A 103 1.35 -3.87 -0.84
N LEU A 104 1.38 -3.07 -1.90
CA LEU A 104 1.62 -1.63 -1.86
C LEU A 104 0.45 -0.85 -2.48
N SER A 105 -0.76 -1.38 -2.55
CA SER A 105 -1.92 -0.59 -3.00
C SER A 105 -2.20 0.61 -2.07
N PRO A 106 -2.52 1.80 -2.59
CA PRO A 106 -2.94 2.95 -1.77
C PRO A 106 -4.22 2.71 -0.98
N ALA A 107 -4.99 1.66 -1.31
CA ALA A 107 -6.18 1.27 -0.58
C ALA A 107 -5.86 0.50 0.72
N THR A 108 -4.68 -0.13 0.80
CA THR A 108 -4.29 -1.03 1.90
C THR A 108 -3.02 -0.58 2.60
N THR A 109 -2.18 0.20 1.94
CA THR A 109 -0.93 0.73 2.47
C THR A 109 -1.08 2.23 2.75
N ALA A 110 -0.46 2.69 3.83
CA ALA A 110 -0.37 4.11 4.15
C ALA A 110 1.09 4.56 4.14
N ILE A 111 1.34 5.77 3.62
CA ILE A 111 2.63 6.46 3.77
C ILE A 111 2.40 7.72 4.58
N SER A 112 3.10 7.87 5.69
CA SER A 112 3.01 9.03 6.58
C SER A 112 4.36 9.74 6.66
N PHE A 113 4.31 11.06 6.81
CA PHE A 113 5.49 11.92 6.91
C PHE A 113 5.41 12.75 8.18
N THR A 114 6.52 12.89 8.90
CA THR A 114 6.60 13.73 10.10
C THR A 114 7.92 14.49 10.12
N ALA A 115 7.86 15.79 10.39
CA ALA A 115 8.99 16.65 10.68
C ALA A 115 8.84 17.18 12.12
N SER A 116 9.49 16.51 13.07
CA SER A 116 9.19 16.66 14.50
C SER A 116 9.49 18.06 15.04
N SER A 117 10.57 18.70 14.59
CA SER A 117 10.95 20.03 15.09
C SER A 117 10.03 21.16 14.60
N LEU A 118 9.41 20.98 13.43
CA LEU A 118 8.45 21.94 12.87
C LEU A 118 6.99 21.63 13.26
N GLY A 119 6.74 20.52 13.96
CA GLY A 119 5.39 20.10 14.33
C GLY A 119 4.51 19.70 13.13
N ILE A 120 5.13 19.37 11.99
CA ILE A 120 4.42 18.99 10.76
C ILE A 120 4.26 17.48 10.75
N ALA A 121 3.02 17.02 10.65
CA ALA A 121 2.70 15.60 10.51
C ALA A 121 1.60 15.41 9.48
N TYR A 122 1.89 14.63 8.44
CA TYR A 122 0.91 14.20 7.46
C TYR A 122 0.69 12.71 7.61
N SER A 123 -0.57 12.34 7.89
CA SER A 123 -1.00 10.95 7.93
C SER A 123 -1.54 10.54 6.56
N ASN A 124 -1.10 9.38 6.09
CA ASN A 124 -1.57 8.75 4.85
C ASN A 124 -1.65 9.69 3.63
N ILE A 125 -0.48 10.17 3.21
CA ILE A 125 -0.31 10.94 1.97
C ILE A 125 -0.21 10.05 0.74
N TYR A 126 -0.25 8.72 0.89
CA TYR A 126 -0.18 7.81 -0.24
C TYR A 126 -1.46 7.83 -1.08
N LYS A 127 -1.34 8.14 -2.38
CA LYS A 127 -2.52 8.31 -3.27
C LYS A 127 -2.44 7.51 -4.56
N TYR A 128 -1.25 7.33 -5.13
CA TYR A 128 -1.12 6.78 -6.49
C TYR A 128 -0.04 5.70 -6.57
N THR A 129 -0.23 4.74 -7.47
CA THR A 129 0.75 3.70 -7.83
C THR A 129 0.82 3.62 -9.33
N LEU A 130 2.02 3.73 -9.89
CA LEU A 130 2.26 3.43 -11.30
C LEU A 130 2.53 1.93 -11.43
N LEU A 131 1.92 1.30 -12.42
CA LEU A 131 2.13 -0.12 -12.73
C LEU A 131 3.13 -0.25 -13.87
N THR A 132 3.82 -1.38 -13.94
CA THR A 132 4.86 -1.60 -14.97
C THR A 132 4.28 -1.98 -16.34
N VAL A 133 3.09 -2.58 -16.43
CA VAL A 133 2.55 -2.98 -17.74
C VAL A 133 2.01 -1.80 -18.55
N SER A 134 2.47 -1.69 -19.79
CA SER A 134 1.98 -0.73 -20.77
C SER A 134 0.51 -1.00 -21.15
N PRO A 135 -0.30 0.01 -21.51
CA PRO A 135 -1.76 -0.06 -21.51
C PRO A 135 -2.44 -0.92 -22.58
N SER A 136 -1.73 -1.76 -23.31
CA SER A 136 -2.31 -2.54 -24.40
C SER A 136 -3.11 -3.77 -23.92
N GLU A 137 -3.04 -4.17 -22.64
CA GLU A 137 -3.56 -5.47 -22.20
C GLU A 137 -4.48 -5.48 -20.96
N VAL A 138 -4.82 -4.34 -20.34
CA VAL A 138 -5.71 -4.33 -19.14
C VAL A 138 -6.85 -3.31 -19.27
N ASN A 139 -8.08 -3.81 -19.40
CA ASN A 139 -9.31 -3.01 -19.40
C ASN A 139 -9.49 -2.23 -18.08
N GLY A 140 -9.38 -0.90 -18.11
CA GLY A 140 -10.01 -0.01 -17.11
C GLY A 140 -9.11 0.71 -16.09
N ILE A 141 -7.78 0.78 -16.26
CA ILE A 141 -6.89 1.61 -15.41
C ILE A 141 -5.98 2.48 -16.30
N VAL A 142 -5.75 3.74 -15.91
CA VAL A 142 -5.24 4.85 -16.75
C VAL A 142 -3.72 4.83 -17.01
N TYR A 143 -3.37 5.40 -18.16
CA TYR A 143 -2.29 5.14 -19.12
C TYR A 143 -0.94 5.87 -18.89
N VAL A 144 0.17 5.25 -19.30
CA VAL A 144 1.41 5.95 -19.69
C VAL A 144 1.25 6.42 -21.15
N ASN A 145 1.65 7.65 -21.50
CA ASN A 145 1.64 8.10 -22.90
C ASN A 145 2.69 7.31 -23.69
N GLY A 146 2.36 6.87 -24.92
CA GLY A 146 3.33 6.23 -25.81
C GLY A 146 4.59 7.04 -26.10
N GLN A 147 4.56 8.36 -25.90
CA GLN A 147 5.74 9.24 -25.99
C GLN A 147 6.72 9.10 -24.83
N TYR A 148 6.26 8.70 -23.64
CA TYR A 148 7.11 8.51 -22.45
C TYR A 148 7.57 7.05 -22.28
N LEU A 149 6.98 6.12 -23.03
CA LEU A 149 7.39 4.72 -23.10
C LEU A 149 8.85 4.56 -23.53
N ASN A 150 9.33 5.39 -24.47
CA ASN A 150 10.72 5.36 -24.95
C ASN A 150 11.75 5.96 -23.96
N LEU A 151 11.28 6.52 -22.84
CA LEU A 151 12.11 7.18 -21.82
C LEU A 151 12.26 6.36 -20.53
N ALA A 152 11.53 5.25 -20.47
CA ALA A 152 11.59 4.26 -19.42
C ALA A 152 12.33 3.02 -19.95
N ASP A 153 12.94 2.25 -19.07
CA ASP A 153 13.49 0.95 -19.47
C ASP A 153 12.32 0.02 -19.78
N GLN A 154 12.43 -0.72 -20.88
CA GLN A 154 11.38 -1.61 -21.36
C GLN A 154 11.87 -3.03 -21.50
N GLU A 155 11.03 -3.96 -21.04
CA GLU A 155 11.22 -5.38 -21.29
C GLU A 155 9.94 -5.94 -21.92
N THR A 156 10.07 -6.67 -23.02
CA THR A 156 8.93 -7.35 -23.65
C THR A 156 9.07 -8.85 -23.40
N SER A 157 8.13 -9.42 -22.65
CA SER A 157 8.09 -10.85 -22.37
C SER A 157 6.64 -11.34 -22.37
N GLY A 158 6.39 -12.47 -23.05
CA GLY A 158 5.06 -13.09 -23.11
C GLY A 158 3.96 -12.27 -23.79
N GLY A 159 4.31 -11.29 -24.65
CA GLY A 159 3.36 -10.37 -25.31
C GLY A 159 3.18 -9.04 -24.56
N GLN A 160 3.51 -9.00 -23.28
CA GLN A 160 3.42 -7.81 -22.43
C GLN A 160 4.68 -6.95 -22.53
N THR A 161 4.50 -5.62 -22.44
CA THR A 161 5.60 -4.66 -22.31
C THR A 161 5.63 -4.09 -20.90
N TYR A 162 6.69 -4.40 -20.17
CA TYR A 162 7.00 -3.90 -18.84
C TYR A 162 7.78 -2.59 -18.97
N VAL A 163 7.49 -1.64 -18.09
CA VAL A 163 7.98 -0.27 -18.07
C VAL A 163 8.55 0.01 -16.69
N TYR A 164 9.81 0.43 -16.65
CA TYR A 164 10.54 0.74 -15.42
C TYR A 164 11.06 2.16 -15.45
N TYR A 165 11.06 2.82 -14.29
CA TYR A 165 11.51 4.20 -14.15
C TYR A 165 12.72 4.28 -13.21
N PRO A 166 13.95 3.99 -13.68
CA PRO A 166 15.15 4.16 -12.87
C PRO A 166 15.34 5.60 -12.38
N ASN A 167 14.87 6.58 -13.16
CA ASN A 167 14.89 7.99 -12.79
C ASN A 167 13.49 8.45 -12.32
N PRO A 168 13.38 9.04 -11.10
CA PRO A 168 12.11 9.51 -10.55
C PRO A 168 11.37 10.51 -11.44
N TYR A 169 12.10 11.32 -12.21
CA TYR A 169 11.48 12.33 -13.06
C TYR A 169 10.74 11.73 -14.27
N TYR A 170 11.19 10.58 -14.79
CA TYR A 170 10.42 9.87 -15.83
C TYR A 170 9.12 9.32 -15.26
N ALA A 171 9.14 8.77 -14.04
CA ALA A 171 7.93 8.35 -13.33
C ALA A 171 6.97 9.54 -13.10
N LEU A 172 7.52 10.71 -12.76
CA LEU A 172 6.74 11.92 -12.53
C LEU A 172 6.05 12.42 -13.82
N LEU A 173 6.72 12.34 -14.97
CA LEU A 173 6.10 12.65 -16.27
C LEU A 173 4.98 11.67 -16.62
N ALA A 174 5.19 10.37 -16.37
CA ALA A 174 4.17 9.35 -16.58
C ALA A 174 2.93 9.61 -15.70
N LEU A 175 3.14 9.89 -14.41
CA LEU A 175 2.06 10.24 -13.47
C LEU A 175 1.27 11.47 -13.94
N ASN A 176 1.96 12.54 -14.36
CA ASN A 176 1.31 13.76 -14.85
C ASN A 176 0.38 13.48 -16.03
N TYR A 177 0.80 12.63 -16.97
CA TYR A 177 -0.06 12.25 -18.09
C TYR A 177 -1.30 11.49 -17.62
N THR A 178 -1.15 10.48 -16.75
CA THR A 178 -2.27 9.73 -16.16
C THR A 178 -3.27 10.67 -15.47
N LEU A 179 -2.75 11.59 -14.65
CA LEU A 179 -3.57 12.58 -13.95
C LEU A 179 -4.27 13.55 -14.90
N GLY A 180 -3.63 13.96 -15.99
CA GLY A 180 -4.25 14.79 -17.02
C GLY A 180 -5.42 14.12 -17.73
N GLN A 181 -5.40 12.80 -17.88
CA GLN A 181 -6.51 12.03 -18.44
C GLN A 181 -7.68 11.88 -17.45
N LEU A 182 -7.37 11.67 -16.17
CA LEU A 182 -8.36 11.55 -15.09
C LEU A 182 -9.04 12.89 -14.78
N TYR A 183 -8.24 13.94 -14.70
CA TYR A 183 -8.65 15.28 -14.35
C TYR A 183 -8.45 16.17 -15.58
N LYS A 184 -9.31 16.00 -16.60
CA LYS A 184 -9.24 16.79 -17.84
C LYS A 184 -9.20 18.29 -17.51
N PRO A 185 -8.05 18.97 -17.66
CA PRO A 185 -8.00 20.39 -17.40
C PRO A 185 -8.77 21.05 -18.54
N SER A 186 -9.90 21.69 -18.22
CA SER A 186 -10.60 22.50 -19.20
C SER A 186 -9.69 23.69 -19.53
N THR A 187 -8.99 23.61 -20.66
CA THR A 187 -8.48 24.80 -21.35
C THR A 187 -9.66 25.75 -21.47
N TYR A 188 -9.58 26.92 -20.82
CA TYR A 188 -10.62 27.96 -20.74
C TYR A 188 -11.64 27.90 -19.59
N SER A 189 -11.46 27.07 -18.55
CA SER A 189 -12.30 27.19 -17.36
C SER A 189 -11.62 27.93 -16.20
N THR A 190 -12.32 28.92 -15.65
CA THR A 190 -12.01 29.60 -14.39
C THR A 190 -12.24 28.72 -13.16
N THR A 191 -12.85 27.53 -13.33
CA THR A 191 -12.99 26.54 -12.26
C THR A 191 -11.80 25.57 -12.23
N LYS A 192 -11.17 25.49 -11.05
CA LYS A 192 -10.02 24.65 -10.72
C LYS A 192 -10.21 23.20 -11.19
N ALA A 193 -9.56 22.81 -12.28
CA ALA A 193 -9.26 21.39 -12.50
C ALA A 193 -8.25 21.03 -11.40
N SER A 194 -8.73 20.37 -10.34
CA SER A 194 -7.95 20.10 -9.13
C SER A 194 -6.98 18.95 -9.37
N THR A 195 -6.06 19.08 -10.33
CA THR A 195 -4.99 18.11 -10.51
C THR A 195 -3.99 18.32 -9.36
N PRO A 196 -3.56 17.26 -8.66
CA PRO A 196 -2.58 17.40 -7.58
C PRO A 196 -1.17 17.70 -8.11
N LEU A 197 -0.94 17.41 -9.39
CA LEU A 197 0.30 17.63 -10.13
C LEU A 197 -0.05 18.14 -11.54
N TYR A 198 0.72 19.10 -12.03
CA TYR A 198 0.72 19.54 -13.42
C TYR A 198 2.15 19.80 -13.87
N ILE A 199 2.54 19.31 -15.05
CA ILE A 199 3.90 19.49 -15.59
C ILE A 199 3.84 20.09 -16.98
N ALA A 200 4.66 21.11 -17.19
CA ALA A 200 4.83 21.77 -18.48
C ALA A 200 6.31 22.00 -18.82
N THR A 201 6.58 22.22 -20.10
CA THR A 201 7.91 22.58 -20.60
C THR A 201 8.12 24.10 -20.57
N SER A 202 9.38 24.54 -20.55
CA SER A 202 9.77 25.97 -20.54
C SER A 202 9.09 26.82 -21.63
N THR A 203 8.84 26.26 -22.81
CA THR A 203 8.20 26.96 -23.94
C THR A 203 6.73 27.29 -23.72
N GLN A 204 6.07 26.65 -22.75
CA GLN A 204 4.65 26.83 -22.45
C GLN A 204 4.40 27.68 -21.19
N VAL A 205 5.41 27.93 -20.35
CA VAL A 205 5.20 28.54 -19.01
C VAL A 205 4.56 29.93 -19.07
N SER A 206 5.00 30.79 -20.00
CA SER A 206 4.47 32.16 -20.11
C SER A 206 3.01 32.22 -20.55
N THR A 207 2.57 31.29 -21.42
CA THR A 207 1.18 31.20 -21.87
C THR A 207 0.32 30.49 -20.82
N LEU A 208 0.87 29.51 -20.11
CA LEU A 208 0.18 28.76 -19.04
C LEU A 208 -0.21 29.62 -17.85
N LEU A 209 0.66 30.51 -17.36
CA LEU A 209 0.31 31.36 -16.22
C LEU A 209 -0.78 32.39 -16.54
N THR A 210 -1.07 32.63 -17.83
CA THR A 210 -2.17 33.48 -18.29
C THR A 210 -3.47 32.71 -18.47
N THR A 211 -3.40 31.45 -18.92
CA THR A 211 -4.57 30.58 -19.16
C THR A 211 -4.99 29.77 -17.94
N MET A 212 -4.06 29.53 -16.99
CA MET A 212 -4.25 28.81 -15.73
C MET A 212 -3.62 29.59 -14.56
N PRO A 213 -4.24 30.71 -14.13
CA PRO A 213 -3.66 31.58 -13.10
C PRO A 213 -3.47 30.91 -11.73
N TRP A 214 -4.22 29.85 -11.45
CA TRP A 214 -4.19 29.11 -10.19
C TRP A 214 -2.85 28.41 -9.93
N LEU A 215 -2.06 28.08 -10.97
CA LEU A 215 -0.72 27.50 -10.86
C LEU A 215 0.27 28.37 -10.08
N LYS A 216 0.01 29.69 -9.98
CA LYS A 216 0.86 30.62 -9.21
C LYS A 216 0.89 30.32 -7.71
N ASN A 217 -0.15 29.67 -7.20
CA ASN A 217 -0.26 29.33 -5.79
C ASN A 217 0.37 27.97 -5.47
N ASP A 218 0.75 27.19 -6.49
CA ASP A 218 1.29 25.86 -6.31
C ASP A 218 2.78 25.90 -5.92
N ASN A 219 3.24 24.79 -5.34
CA ASN A 219 4.67 24.62 -5.15
C ASN A 219 5.30 24.20 -6.47
N VAL A 220 6.37 24.87 -6.90
CA VAL A 220 6.97 24.66 -8.21
C VAL A 220 8.45 24.29 -8.09
N PHE A 221 8.85 23.26 -8.81
CA PHE A 221 10.25 22.92 -9.02
C PHE A 221 10.49 22.59 -10.49
N SER A 222 11.74 22.74 -10.93
CA SER A 222 12.15 22.36 -12.28
C SER A 222 13.13 21.20 -12.26
N PHE A 223 13.12 20.44 -13.34
CA PHE A 223 14.09 19.39 -13.59
C PHE A 223 14.37 19.33 -15.09
N THR A 224 15.59 18.92 -15.45
CA THR A 224 16.02 18.82 -16.83
C THR A 224 16.29 17.37 -17.16
N LEU A 225 15.73 16.91 -18.28
CA LEU A 225 15.95 15.55 -18.78
C LEU A 225 16.54 15.61 -20.18
N ASN A 226 17.38 14.62 -20.47
CA ASN A 226 17.81 14.36 -21.83
C ASN A 226 16.75 13.49 -22.52
N ILE A 227 16.06 14.07 -23.49
CA ILE A 227 15.01 13.42 -24.29
C ILE A 227 15.54 13.32 -25.71
N SER A 228 15.89 12.10 -26.15
CA SER A 228 16.38 11.83 -27.51
C SER A 228 17.58 12.71 -27.93
N GLY A 229 18.49 13.02 -27.00
CA GLY A 229 19.67 13.85 -27.25
C GLY A 229 19.46 15.35 -27.04
N GLN A 230 18.25 15.80 -26.68
CA GLN A 230 17.97 17.20 -26.36
C GLN A 230 17.68 17.38 -24.87
N LEU A 231 18.28 18.41 -24.27
CA LEU A 231 17.98 18.80 -22.90
C LEU A 231 16.67 19.58 -22.85
N VAL A 232 15.65 19.00 -22.23
CA VAL A 232 14.34 19.60 -22.04
C VAL A 232 14.15 19.92 -20.57
N THR A 233 13.80 21.18 -20.27
CA THR A 233 13.50 21.61 -18.89
C THR A 233 11.99 21.61 -18.66
N TYR A 234 11.58 20.88 -17.63
CA TYR A 234 10.21 20.76 -17.17
C TYR A 234 10.02 21.55 -15.88
N TYR A 235 8.81 22.06 -15.69
CA TYR A 235 8.34 22.72 -14.48
C TYR A 235 7.16 21.91 -13.94
N ALA A 236 7.32 21.36 -12.73
CA ALA A 236 6.28 20.64 -12.03
C ALA A 236 5.63 21.54 -10.99
N TYR A 237 4.31 21.68 -11.09
CA TYR A 237 3.45 22.41 -10.18
C TYR A 237 2.67 21.40 -9.33
N VAL A 238 2.87 21.46 -8.02
CA VAL A 238 2.28 20.55 -7.04
C VAL A 238 1.25 21.33 -6.23
N ASN A 239 -0.03 20.96 -6.34
CA ASN A 239 -1.14 21.62 -5.66
C ASN A 239 -1.46 20.99 -4.29
N GLN A 240 -1.11 19.72 -4.09
CA GLN A 240 -1.42 18.97 -2.86
C GLN A 240 -0.21 18.13 -2.43
N THR A 241 -0.04 17.94 -1.14
CA THR A 241 0.98 17.01 -0.61
C THR A 241 0.51 15.56 -0.79
N PHE A 242 1.24 14.77 -1.56
CA PHE A 242 0.94 13.34 -1.76
C PHE A 242 2.20 12.52 -2.02
N ALA A 243 2.09 11.22 -1.82
CA ALA A 243 3.09 10.23 -2.17
C ALA A 243 2.56 9.30 -3.26
N PHE A 244 3.47 8.82 -4.10
CA PHE A 244 3.18 7.76 -5.06
C PHE A 244 4.34 6.78 -5.16
N THR A 245 4.04 5.57 -5.64
CA THR A 245 5.02 4.53 -5.91
C THR A 245 5.08 4.19 -7.38
N TYR A 246 6.21 3.66 -7.82
CA TYR A 246 6.43 3.29 -9.21
C TYR A 246 7.51 2.21 -9.34
N PRO A 247 7.50 1.44 -10.43
CA PRO A 247 8.46 0.36 -10.66
C PRO A 247 9.84 0.94 -11.02
N VAL A 248 10.90 0.51 -10.33
CA VAL A 248 12.28 0.93 -10.61
C VAL A 248 13.07 -0.16 -11.31
N ALA A 249 13.01 -1.40 -10.82
CA ALA A 249 13.71 -2.55 -11.40
C ALA A 249 13.13 -3.89 -10.91
N GLY A 250 13.33 -4.97 -11.69
CA GLY A 250 12.84 -6.32 -11.42
C GLY A 250 11.41 -6.53 -11.91
N ASP A 251 10.59 -7.27 -11.16
CA ASP A 251 9.16 -7.48 -11.46
C ASP A 251 8.16 -6.71 -10.56
N PRO A 252 8.45 -5.48 -10.07
CA PRO A 252 7.54 -4.74 -9.20
C PRO A 252 6.28 -4.30 -9.94
N LEU A 253 5.14 -4.40 -9.25
CA LEU A 253 3.89 -3.74 -9.62
C LEU A 253 3.34 -4.19 -10.99
N ILE A 254 3.55 -5.47 -11.34
CA ILE A 254 3.03 -6.09 -12.58
C ILE A 254 1.52 -6.26 -12.49
N GLY A 255 0.78 -5.45 -13.26
CA GLY A 255 -0.68 -5.53 -13.38
C GLY A 255 -1.47 -5.35 -12.07
N SER A 256 -0.78 -5.14 -10.96
CA SER A 256 -1.32 -5.05 -9.60
C SER A 256 -0.30 -4.32 -8.72
N ALA A 257 -0.71 -3.77 -7.59
CA ALA A 257 0.17 -3.03 -6.69
C ALA A 257 1.00 -3.95 -5.75
N ILE A 258 1.40 -5.13 -6.25
CA ILE A 258 2.17 -6.13 -5.51
C ILE A 258 3.64 -6.04 -5.91
N ALA A 259 4.52 -5.98 -4.92
CA ALA A 259 5.97 -5.99 -5.06
C ALA A 259 6.53 -7.38 -4.72
N PRO A 260 6.95 -8.22 -5.69
CA PRO A 260 7.53 -9.52 -5.42
C PRO A 260 8.98 -9.43 -4.90
N ALA A 261 9.49 -10.53 -4.36
CA ALA A 261 10.88 -10.68 -3.94
C ALA A 261 11.86 -10.26 -5.04
N GLY A 262 12.93 -9.53 -4.67
CA GLY A 262 13.95 -9.08 -5.62
C GLY A 262 13.56 -7.85 -6.47
N SER A 263 12.36 -7.30 -6.29
CA SER A 263 11.95 -6.07 -6.95
C SER A 263 12.37 -4.81 -6.21
N VAL A 264 12.47 -3.70 -6.94
CA VAL A 264 12.79 -2.36 -6.41
C VAL A 264 11.66 -1.39 -6.76
N ILE A 265 11.13 -0.73 -5.74
CA ILE A 265 10.00 0.20 -5.85
C ILE A 265 10.49 1.59 -5.49
N GLY A 266 10.26 2.55 -6.38
CA GLY A 266 10.50 3.95 -6.10
C GLY A 266 9.34 4.52 -5.30
N VAL A 267 9.66 5.29 -4.26
CA VAL A 267 8.70 6.04 -3.45
C VAL A 267 9.06 7.51 -3.59
N MET A 268 8.09 8.32 -4.00
CA MET A 268 8.29 9.77 -4.11
C MET A 268 7.17 10.51 -3.38
N LEU A 269 7.57 11.42 -2.49
CA LEU A 269 6.71 12.34 -1.77
C LEU A 269 6.85 13.71 -2.43
N LEU A 270 5.72 14.32 -2.77
CA LEU A 270 5.63 15.66 -3.33
C LEU A 270 4.93 16.56 -2.32
N PHE A 271 5.45 17.76 -2.11
CA PHE A 271 4.90 18.71 -1.14
C PHE A 271 4.14 19.83 -1.85
N GLY A 272 2.85 19.95 -1.54
CA GLY A 272 2.01 21.03 -2.02
C GLY A 272 2.16 22.31 -1.19
N PRO A 273 1.50 23.40 -1.60
CA PRO A 273 1.49 24.67 -0.88
C PRO A 273 0.89 24.59 0.52
N ASP A 274 0.08 23.57 0.83
CA ASP A 274 -0.47 23.32 2.17
C ASP A 274 0.62 23.14 3.24
N LEU A 275 1.83 22.71 2.83
CA LEU A 275 2.99 22.65 3.71
C LEU A 275 3.47 24.05 4.11
N GLY A 276 3.22 25.08 3.30
CA GLY A 276 3.81 26.40 3.47
C GLY A 276 5.29 26.44 3.06
N SER A 277 6.00 27.45 3.54
CA SER A 277 7.42 27.67 3.23
C SER A 277 8.31 27.06 4.32
N HIS A 278 8.66 25.78 4.17
CA HIS A 278 9.56 25.08 5.08
C HIS A 278 10.69 24.38 4.34
N VAL A 279 11.91 24.63 4.82
CA VAL A 279 13.08 23.77 4.58
C VAL A 279 13.18 22.87 5.80
N PHE A 280 13.23 21.56 5.57
CA PHE A 280 13.37 20.58 6.64
C PHE A 280 14.81 20.51 7.14
N GLN A 281 15.45 21.63 7.48
CA GLN A 281 16.84 21.69 7.93
C GLN A 281 16.97 21.54 9.44
N TYR A 282 18.13 21.07 9.89
CA TYR A 282 18.49 20.85 11.29
C TYR A 282 17.47 20.04 12.09
N GLN A 283 16.82 19.07 11.44
CA GLN A 283 15.79 18.25 12.07
C GLN A 283 15.76 16.83 11.51
N THR A 284 15.18 15.92 12.31
CA THR A 284 14.83 14.58 11.85
C THR A 284 13.51 14.61 11.10
N ILE A 285 13.52 14.10 9.88
CA ILE A 285 12.31 13.71 9.16
C ILE A 285 12.07 12.22 9.36
N THR A 286 10.82 11.84 9.55
CA THR A 286 10.41 10.45 9.67
C THR A 286 9.38 10.13 8.60
N ILE A 287 9.64 9.10 7.81
CA ILE A 287 8.74 8.57 6.80
C ILE A 287 8.40 7.14 7.21
N GLN A 288 7.10 6.84 7.30
CA GLN A 288 6.62 5.52 7.67
C GLN A 288 5.74 4.94 6.57
N ILE A 289 6.11 3.79 6.03
CA ILE A 289 5.30 2.98 5.12
C ILE A 289 4.66 1.87 5.95
N SER A 290 3.34 1.90 6.07
CA SER A 290 2.56 0.93 6.84
C SER A 290 1.65 0.13 5.91
N PRO A 291 2.08 -1.06 5.45
CA PRO A 291 1.21 -1.96 4.70
C PRO A 291 0.09 -2.52 5.60
N ASN A 292 -1.01 -2.96 5.00
CA ASN A 292 -2.12 -3.59 5.74
C ASN A 292 -1.68 -4.88 6.47
N ILE A 293 -0.71 -5.58 5.90
CA ILE A 293 -0.18 -6.83 6.44
C ILE A 293 1.34 -6.70 6.46
N GLY A 294 1.93 -6.88 7.63
CA GLY A 294 3.38 -6.77 7.81
C GLY A 294 3.81 -5.78 8.85
N SER A 295 5.13 -5.67 8.99
CA SER A 295 5.75 -4.64 9.81
C SER A 295 5.80 -3.33 9.01
N PRO A 296 5.50 -2.18 9.63
CA PRO A 296 5.80 -0.90 9.01
C PRO A 296 7.31 -0.75 8.80
N LEU A 297 7.69 -0.11 7.69
CA LEU A 297 9.04 0.41 7.48
C LEU A 297 9.07 1.86 7.93
N THR A 298 9.92 2.16 8.91
CA THR A 298 10.15 3.53 9.38
C THR A 298 11.56 3.96 9.00
N LEU A 299 11.64 5.06 8.26
CA LEU A 299 12.87 5.75 7.89
C LEU A 299 12.95 7.04 8.71
N SER A 300 14.06 7.26 9.40
CA SER A 300 14.27 8.47 10.21
C SER A 300 15.62 9.05 9.87
N GLU A 301 15.62 10.15 9.11
CA GLU A 301 16.83 10.77 8.59
C GLU A 301 16.99 12.17 9.15
N TYR A 302 18.20 12.49 9.61
CA TYR A 302 18.54 13.84 10.07
C TYR A 302 19.00 14.67 8.88
N VAL A 303 18.25 15.74 8.59
CA VAL A 303 18.58 16.66 7.53
C VAL A 303 19.38 17.81 8.14
N TYR A 304 20.66 17.95 7.77
CA TYR A 304 21.54 18.98 8.30
C TYR A 304 21.28 20.33 7.62
N GLN A 305 21.94 20.59 6.50
CA GLN A 305 21.71 21.73 5.64
C GLN A 305 21.82 21.24 4.19
N PRO A 306 20.82 21.53 3.35
CA PRO A 306 20.87 21.13 1.96
C PRO A 306 22.00 21.86 1.21
N GLU A 307 22.90 21.09 0.60
CA GLU A 307 23.97 21.59 -0.26
C GLU A 307 23.45 21.63 -1.71
N GLY A 308 22.83 22.75 -2.08
CA GLY A 308 22.27 22.95 -3.42
C GLY A 308 20.81 22.53 -3.57
N ASN A 309 20.40 22.25 -4.82
CA ASN A 309 18.98 22.03 -5.14
C ASN A 309 18.47 20.61 -4.78
N VAL A 310 19.38 19.63 -4.72
CA VAL A 310 19.09 18.24 -4.35
C VAL A 310 20.22 17.78 -3.44
N THR A 311 19.87 17.16 -2.31
CA THR A 311 20.81 16.67 -1.30
C THR A 311 20.48 15.23 -0.95
N VAL A 312 21.51 14.41 -0.75
CA VAL A 312 21.38 13.04 -0.23
C VAL A 312 21.29 13.12 1.30
N ILE A 313 20.28 12.48 1.88
CA ILE A 313 20.01 12.47 3.32
C ILE A 313 19.90 11.02 3.80
N GLY A 314 21.04 10.32 3.87
CA GLY A 314 21.12 8.89 4.18
C GLY A 314 21.56 8.07 2.98
#